data_AF-A0A2E0YVX7-F1
#
_entry.id   AF-A0A2E0YVX7-F1
#
_cell.length_a   1.000
_cell.length_b   1.000
_cell.length_c   1.000
_cell.angle_alpha   90.00
_cell.angle_beta   90.00
_cell.angle_gamma   90.00
#
_symmetry.space_group_name_H-M   'P 1'
#
loop_
_entity.id
_entity.type
_entity.pdbx_description
1 polymer ?
#
loop_
_entity_poly.entity_id
_entity_poly.type
_entity_poly.pdbx_seq_one_letter_code
_entity_poly.pdbx_strand_id
1 'polypeptide(L)' 'MIPLSDRAIYDMEKRGEFPCRIVLTSRKVAWDLAEIEHWIEERKQSRDKAIRPGSAATPGTPSGTK' A
#
# COMPACT_ATOMS: atom_id res chain seq x y z
N MET A 1 -1.54 9.40 2.12
CA MET A 1 -2.49 8.42 2.69
C MET A 1 -1.99 7.03 2.33
N ILE A 2 -1.75 6.16 3.31
CA ILE A 2 -1.23 4.80 3.09
C ILE A 2 -2.42 3.88 2.81
N PRO A 3 -2.52 3.24 1.63
CA PRO A 3 -3.68 2.43 1.27
C PRO A 3 -3.57 1.01 1.86
N LEU A 4 -3.41 0.92 3.19
CA LEU A 4 -3.36 -0.34 3.94
C LEU A 4 -4.46 -0.34 5.00
N SER A 5 -4.97 -1.53 5.33
CA SER A 5 -5.91 -1.67 6.45
C SER A 5 -5.16 -1.61 7.78
N ASP A 6 -5.83 -1.14 8.84
CA ASP A 6 -5.25 -1.08 10.20
C ASP A 6 -4.71 -2.43 10.67
N ARG A 7 -5.37 -3.52 10.27
CA ARG A 7 -4.93 -4.89 10.57
C ARG A 7 -3.61 -5.23 9.89
N ALA A 8 -3.48 -4.87 8.60
CA ALA A 8 -2.25 -5.08 7.86
C ALA A 8 -1.11 -4.25 8.43
N ILE A 9 -1.37 -2.99 8.80
CA ILE A 9 -0.38 -2.12 9.46
C ILE A 9 0.10 -2.78 10.77
N TYR A 10 -0.82 -3.22 11.63
CA TYR A 10 -0.44 -3.86 12.90
C TYR A 10 0.36 -5.17 12.71
N ASP A 11 -0.02 -6.00 11.75
CA ASP A 11 0.71 -7.25 11.47
C ASP A 11 2.09 -6.96 10.87
N MET A 12 2.23 -5.91 10.06
CA MET A 12 3.53 -5.48 9.53
C MET A 12 4.41 -4.83 10.60
N GLU A 13 3.84 -4.01 11.50
CA GLU A 13 4.53 -3.47 12.68
C GLU A 13 5.09 -4.61 13.54
N LYS A 14 4.30 -5.66 13.81
CA LYS A 14 4.76 -6.84 14.55
C LYS A 14 5.89 -7.59 13.87
N ARG A 15 5.93 -7.58 12.53
CA ARG A 15 6.98 -8.24 11.74
C ARG A 15 8.21 -7.34 11.56
N GLY A 16 8.17 -6.09 12.01
CA GLY A 16 9.23 -5.10 11.79
C GLY A 16 9.34 -4.64 10.34
N GLU A 17 8.30 -4.86 9.53
CA GLU A 17 8.26 -4.48 8.11
C GLU A 17 7.53 -3.15 7.87
N PHE A 18 7.12 -2.47 8.94
CA PHE A 18 6.49 -1.16 8.87
C PHE A 18 7.05 -0.26 9.97
N PRO A 19 7.24 1.05 9.70
CA PRO A 19 7.73 2.01 10.67
C PRO A 19 6.96 1.98 11.99
N CYS A 20 7.68 2.18 13.09
CA CYS A 20 7.08 2.11 14.41
C CYS A 20 6.16 3.30 14.66
N ARG A 21 4.95 3.04 15.17
CA ARG A 21 4.01 4.11 15.53
C ARG A 21 4.48 4.92 16.74
N ILE A 22 4.43 6.24 16.59
CA ILE A 22 4.69 7.22 17.65
C ILE A 22 3.35 7.77 18.11
N VAL A 23 2.98 7.48 19.36
CA VAL A 23 1.72 7.99 19.95
C VAL A 23 1.96 9.43 20.39
N LEU A 24 1.41 10.39 19.64
CA LEU A 24 1.49 11.81 19.99
C LEU A 24 0.44 12.20 21.03
N THR A 25 -0.77 11.65 20.91
CA THR A 25 -1.88 11.84 21.85
C THR A 25 -2.77 10.59 21.88
N SER A 26 -3.73 10.52 22.79
CA SER A 26 -4.68 9.39 22.91
C SER A 26 -5.44 9.07 21.61
N ARG A 27 -5.54 10.00 20.65
CA ARG A 27 -6.19 9.80 19.35
C ARG A 27 -5.28 10.04 18.14
N LYS A 28 -4.07 10.57 18.35
CA LYS A 28 -3.12 10.87 17.26
C LYS A 28 -1.91 9.99 17.35
N VAL A 29 -1.66 9.30 16.25
CA VAL A 29 -0.50 8.47 16.01
C VAL A 29 0.20 9.03 14.79
N ALA A 30 1.52 9.10 14.85
CA ALA A 30 2.39 9.54 13.76
C ALA A 30 3.49 8.50 13.52
N TRP A 31 4.19 8.67 12.41
CA TRP A 31 5.38 7.90 12.07
C TRP A 31 6.49 8.87 11.71
N ASP A 32 7.74 8.43 11.87
CA ASP A 32 8.87 9.22 11.39
C ASP A 32 8.82 9.33 9.86
N LEU A 33 9.07 10.53 9.35
CA LEU A 33 8.99 10.79 7.92
C LEU A 33 10.08 10.01 7.15
N ALA A 34 11.30 9.96 7.68
CA ALA A 34 12.43 9.30 7.03
C ALA A 34 12.23 7.78 6.99
N GLU A 35 11.69 7.18 8.06
CA GLU A 35 11.35 5.75 8.06
C GLU A 35 10.27 5.40 7.03
N ILE A 36 9.23 6.25 6.92
CA ILE A 36 8.16 6.06 5.94
C ILE A 36 8.68 6.23 4.52
N GLU A 37 9.54 7.22 4.26
CA GLU A 37 10.17 7.43 2.95
C GLU A 37 11.02 6.22 2.55
N HIS A 38 11.89 5.74 3.44
CA HIS A 38 12.71 4.56 3.20
C HIS A 38 11.86 3.32 2.92
N TRP A 39 10.83 3.09 3.74
CA TRP A 39 9.90 1.98 3.56
C TRP A 39 9.15 2.05 2.21
N ILE A 40 8.73 3.25 1.80
CA ILE A 40 8.10 3.44 0.48
C ILE A 40 9.08 3.10 -0.65
N GLU A 41 10.35 3.51 -0.54
CA GLU A 41 11.36 3.21 -1.55
C GLU A 41 11.67 1.72 -1.64
N GLU A 42 11.93 1.04 -0.52
CA GLU A 42 12.11 -0.42 -0.47
C GLU A 42 10.93 -1.16 -1.07
N ARG A 43 9.70 -0.71 -0.75
CA ARG A 43 8.49 -1.29 -1.30
C ARG A 43 8.35 -0.96 -2.78
N LYS A 44 8.72 0.22 -3.27
CA LYS A 44 8.71 0.54 -4.71
C LYS A 44 9.68 -0.36 -5.47
N GLN A 45 10.88 -0.59 -4.94
CA GLN A 45 11.86 -1.53 -5.50
C GLN A 45 11.35 -2.98 -5.45
N SER A 46 10.65 -3.35 -4.38
CA SER A 46 10.02 -4.68 -4.25
C SER A 46 8.74 -4.83 -5.10
N ARG A 47 8.12 -3.72 -5.52
CA ARG A 47 6.78 -3.64 -6.15
C ARG A 47 6.84 -3.47 -7.67
N ASP A 48 7.93 -3.92 -8.31
CA ASP A 48 7.87 -4.31 -9.73
C ASP A 48 6.81 -5.42 -10.00
N LYS A 49 6.18 -6.00 -8.96
CA LYS A 49 5.07 -6.96 -9.06
C LYS A 49 3.79 -6.57 -8.34
N ALA A 50 3.35 -5.32 -8.42
CA ALA A 50 1.92 -5.04 -8.26
C ALA A 50 1.34 -4.58 -9.60
N ILE A 51 1.18 -5.54 -10.51
CA ILE A 51 0.17 -5.45 -11.57
C ILE A 51 -1.12 -5.03 -10.90
N ARG A 52 -1.62 -3.85 -11.27
CA ARG A 52 -2.97 -3.41 -10.94
C ARG A 52 -3.92 -4.36 -11.69
N PRO A 53 -4.70 -5.24 -11.03
CA PRO A 53 -5.76 -5.95 -11.72
C PRO A 53 -6.89 -4.93 -11.94
N GLY A 54 -6.75 -4.16 -13.01
CA GLY A 54 -7.65 -3.05 -13.34
C GLY A 54 -7.25 -2.26 -14.59
N SER A 55 -6.04 -2.45 -15.11
CA SER A 55 -5.60 -1.87 -16.39
C SER A 55 -5.53 -2.87 -17.54
N ALA A 56 -6.24 -4.01 -17.44
CA ALA A 56 -6.54 -4.82 -18.62
C ALA A 56 -7.78 -4.21 -19.27
N ALA A 57 -7.53 -3.29 -20.21
CA ALA A 57 -8.53 -2.77 -21.14
C ALA A 57 -9.37 -3.93 -21.70
N THR A 58 -10.68 -3.88 -21.51
CA THR A 58 -11.62 -4.81 -22.13
C THR A 58 -11.48 -4.68 -23.66
N PRO A 59 -11.01 -5.71 -24.39
CA PRO A 59 -11.06 -5.69 -25.84
C PRO A 59 -12.54 -5.77 -26.23
N GLY A 60 -12.95 -4.86 -27.11
CA GLY A 60 -14.34 -4.59 -27.43
C GLY A 60 -15.18 -5.81 -27.80
N THR A 61 -16.43 -5.79 -27.35
CA THR A 61 -17.51 -6.64 -27.86
C THR A 61 -17.82 -6.25 -29.31
N PRO A 62 -17.64 -7.12 -30.32
CA PRO A 62 -18.23 -6.90 -31.63
C PRO A 62 -19.72 -7.28 -31.54
N SER A 63 -20.58 -6.29 -31.32
CA SER A 63 -22.02 -6.44 -31.48
C SER A 63 -22.35 -6.49 -32.96
N GLY A 64 -22.34 -7.70 -33.52
CA GLY A 64 -22.77 -7.97 -34.88
C GLY A 64 -23.34 -9.39 -34.95
N THR A 65 -24.65 -9.52 -34.70
CA THR A 65 -25.40 -10.72 -35.06
C THR A 65 -26.65 -10.33 -35.82
N LYS A 66 -26.65 -10.85 -37.05
CA LYS A 66 -27.72 -10.95 -38.05
C LYS A 66 -29.01 -11.53 -37.50
#